data_AF-A0A5J4S9R1-F1
#
_entry.id   AF-A0A5J4S9R1-F1
#
_cell.length_a   1.000
_cell.length_b   1.000
_cell.length_c   1.000
_cell.angle_alpha   90.00
_cell.angle_beta   90.00
_cell.angle_gamma   90.00
#
_symmetry.space_group_name_H-M   'P 1'
#
loop_
_entity.id
_entity.type
_entity.pdbx_description
1 polymer ?
#
loop_
_entity_poly.entity_id
_entity_poly.type
_entity_poly.pdbx_seq_one_letter_code
_entity_poly.pdbx_strand_id
1 'polypeptide(L)'
;MRKFFNWLLSGIGGTIIAIIVPKILDSYFNEPFLWNKVLWCWDKLKLFFSINIPLWIAILMIIAVFIAIKIFRIVKRMPKEPKFVNYREDSFDGFFWRWEWHKKEDEKYEVKDLIICCPIDKTSLSPHAHSFVCPKCKKTYNYGNLYIRRDVEVLIEDKIRNGTYLGG
;
A
#
# COMPACT_ATOMS: atom_id res chain seq x y z
N MET A 1 30.12 59.85 -21.63
CA MET A 1 29.20 59.84 -20.47
C MET A 1 28.59 58.47 -20.16
N ARG A 2 27.99 57.74 -21.13
CA ARG A 2 27.29 56.46 -20.89
C ARG A 2 28.16 55.33 -20.27
N LYS A 3 29.46 55.26 -20.61
CA LYS A 3 30.41 54.27 -20.05
C LYS A 3 30.78 54.53 -18.59
N PHE A 4 30.85 55.80 -18.18
CA PHE A 4 31.17 56.20 -16.80
C PHE A 4 29.99 55.90 -15.86
N PHE A 5 28.75 56.14 -16.33
CA PHE A 5 27.53 55.84 -15.58
C PHE A 5 27.33 54.34 -15.31
N ASN A 6 27.65 53.48 -16.29
CA ASN A 6 27.58 52.02 -16.12
C ASN A 6 28.66 51.47 -15.16
N TRP A 7 29.85 52.08 -15.14
CA TRP A 7 30.91 51.73 -14.18
C TRP A 7 30.54 52.15 -12.75
N LEU A 8 29.91 53.32 -12.58
CA LEU A 8 29.38 53.80 -11.30
C LEU A 8 28.24 52.92 -10.76
N LEU A 9 27.30 52.48 -11.62
CA LEU A 9 26.25 51.53 -11.22
C LEU A 9 26.81 50.17 -10.79
N SER A 10 27.86 49.68 -11.45
CA SER A 10 28.53 48.43 -11.07
C SER A 10 29.32 48.57 -9.75
N GLY A 11 29.96 49.72 -9.50
CA GLY A 11 30.71 49.97 -8.26
C GLY A 11 29.82 50.15 -7.03
N ILE A 12 28.67 50.81 -7.19
CA ILE A 12 27.69 50.99 -6.11
C ILE A 12 26.95 49.67 -5.82
N GLY A 13 26.62 48.89 -6.86
CA GLY A 13 26.02 47.56 -6.69
C GLY A 13 26.94 46.59 -5.93
N GLY A 14 28.24 46.58 -6.27
CA GLY A 14 29.22 45.71 -5.62
C GLY A 14 29.45 46.03 -4.14
N THR A 15 29.45 47.32 -3.77
CA THR A 15 29.64 47.75 -2.37
C THR A 15 28.43 47.46 -1.50
N ILE A 16 27.22 47.59 -2.03
CA ILE A 16 25.99 47.22 -1.32
C ILE A 16 25.94 45.71 -1.04
N ILE A 17 26.30 44.89 -2.04
CA ILE A 17 26.33 43.42 -1.88
C ILE A 17 27.40 43.02 -0.86
N ALA A 18 28.59 43.64 -0.91
CA ALA A 18 29.69 43.33 0.01
C ALA A 18 29.41 43.68 1.48
N ILE A 19 28.45 44.57 1.78
CA ILE A 19 28.07 44.94 3.15
C ILE A 19 26.88 44.11 3.64
N ILE A 20 25.91 43.84 2.75
CA ILE A 20 24.67 43.14 3.12
C ILE A 20 24.92 41.64 3.28
N VAL A 21 25.70 41.02 2.38
CA VAL A 21 25.91 39.56 2.40
C VAL A 21 26.63 39.09 3.67
N PRO A 22 27.73 39.73 4.14
CA PRO A 22 28.37 39.32 5.39
C PRO A 22 27.48 39.51 6.62
N LYS A 23 26.68 40.59 6.67
CA LYS A 23 25.74 40.81 7.79
C LYS A 23 24.62 39.78 7.85
N ILE A 24 24.12 39.34 6.69
CA ILE A 24 23.13 38.26 6.62
C ILE A 24 23.77 36.92 6.98
N LEU A 25 24.98 36.65 6.49
CA LEU A 25 25.73 35.44 6.85
C LEU A 25 26.02 35.40 8.35
N ASP A 26 26.52 36.49 8.94
CA ASP A 26 26.77 36.57 10.38
C ASP A 26 25.47 36.43 11.17
N SER A 27 24.36 37.02 10.72
CA SER A 27 23.06 36.85 11.37
C SER A 27 22.49 35.44 11.24
N TYR A 28 22.86 34.66 10.23
CA TYR A 28 22.35 33.29 10.05
C TYR A 28 23.26 32.24 10.71
N PHE A 29 24.58 32.48 10.69
CA PHE A 29 25.59 31.57 11.25
C PHE A 29 25.90 31.85 12.72
N ASN A 30 25.59 33.03 13.26
CA ASN A 30 25.88 33.39 14.65
C ASN A 30 24.63 33.35 15.56
N GLU A 31 23.51 32.80 15.08
CA GLU A 31 22.32 32.54 15.90
C GLU A 31 22.63 31.43 16.91
N PRO A 32 22.72 31.75 18.22
CA PRO A 32 23.11 30.78 19.26
C PRO A 32 22.13 29.60 19.35
N PHE A 33 20.91 29.78 18.83
CA PHE A 33 19.88 28.75 18.79
C PHE A 33 20.20 27.59 17.84
N LEU A 34 20.78 27.86 16.67
CA LEU A 34 21.14 26.81 15.71
C LEU A 34 22.37 26.05 16.19
N TRP A 35 23.37 26.75 16.73
CA TRP A 35 24.57 26.14 17.29
C TRP A 35 24.26 25.27 18.52
N ASN A 36 23.36 25.72 19.42
CA ASN A 36 22.96 24.91 20.57
C ASN A 36 22.24 23.62 20.16
N LYS A 37 21.45 23.64 19.07
CA LYS A 37 20.82 22.43 18.52
C LYS A 37 21.84 21.49 17.89
N VAL A 38 22.81 22.02 17.15
CA VAL A 38 23.89 21.23 16.54
C VAL A 38 24.77 20.60 17.62
N LEU A 39 25.15 21.35 18.65
CA LEU A 39 25.92 20.86 19.79
C LEU A 39 25.13 19.81 20.58
N TRP A 40 23.82 20.01 20.79
CA TRP A 40 22.97 19.02 21.43
C TRP A 40 22.87 17.71 20.63
N CYS A 41 22.71 17.79 19.31
CA CYS A 41 22.76 16.63 18.42
C CYS A 41 24.14 15.95 18.47
N TRP A 42 25.22 16.74 18.54
CA TRP A 42 26.59 16.25 18.59
C TRP A 42 26.90 15.52 19.90
N ASP A 43 26.41 16.01 21.03
CA ASP A 43 26.60 15.36 22.33
C ASP A 43 25.79 14.06 22.44
N LYS A 44 24.60 14.00 21.84
CA LYS A 44 23.85 12.74 21.69
C LYS A 44 24.58 11.74 20.79
N LEU A 45 25.21 12.22 19.71
CA LEU A 45 25.99 11.39 18.79
C LEU A 45 27.26 10.83 19.46
N LYS A 46 27.97 11.67 20.23
CA LYS A 46 29.14 11.23 21.03
C LYS A 46 28.76 10.17 22.05
N LEU A 47 27.62 10.32 22.71
CA LEU A 47 27.14 9.32 23.67
C LEU A 47 26.85 7.99 22.96
N PHE A 48 26.36 8.03 21.72
CA PHE A 48 26.17 6.84 20.89
C PHE A 48 27.49 6.17 20.46
N PHE A 49 28.52 6.96 20.13
CA PHE A 49 29.86 6.47 19.74
C PHE A 49 30.76 6.09 20.93
N SER A 50 30.49 6.62 22.13
CA SER A 50 31.25 6.30 23.35
C SER A 50 30.79 4.99 24.00
N ILE A 51 29.72 4.38 23.51
CA ILE A 51 29.37 3.02 23.89
C ILE A 51 30.44 2.12 23.29
N ASN A 52 31.16 1.40 24.14
CA ASN A 52 32.14 0.40 23.73
C ASN A 52 31.39 -0.80 23.15
N ILE A 53 30.87 -0.64 21.93
CA ILE A 53 30.15 -1.67 21.21
C ILE A 53 31.20 -2.67 20.74
N PRO A 54 31.17 -3.92 21.23
CA PRO A 54 32.10 -4.91 20.74
C PRO A 54 31.86 -5.14 19.24
N LEU A 55 32.95 -5.27 18.48
CA LEU A 55 32.96 -5.38 17.02
C LEU A 55 31.95 -6.41 16.47
N TRP A 56 31.69 -7.49 17.20
CA TRP A 56 30.72 -8.52 16.78
C TRP A 56 29.28 -8.00 16.72
N ILE A 57 28.85 -7.08 17.61
CA ILE A 57 27.52 -6.46 17.56
C ILE A 57 27.39 -5.56 16.33
N ALA A 58 28.45 -4.80 16.01
CA ALA A 58 28.48 -3.96 14.81
C ALA A 58 28.35 -4.82 13.53
N ILE A 59 29.07 -5.94 13.47
CA ILE A 59 28.99 -6.89 12.35
C ILE A 59 27.57 -7.49 12.25
N LEU A 60 26.97 -7.92 13.37
CA LEU A 60 25.59 -8.44 13.38
C LEU A 60 24.57 -7.41 12.90
N MET A 61 24.70 -6.14 13.30
CA MET A 61 23.84 -5.05 12.85
C MET A 61 23.93 -4.84 11.34
N ILE A 62 25.15 -4.86 10.77
CA ILE A 62 25.35 -4.73 9.32
C ILE A 62 24.70 -5.91 8.58
N ILE A 63 24.87 -7.14 9.07
CA ILE A 63 24.24 -8.34 8.50
C ILE A 63 22.70 -8.23 8.56
N ALA A 64 22.15 -7.82 9.71
CA ALA A 64 20.71 -7.65 9.89
C ALA A 64 20.12 -6.61 8.90
N VAL A 65 20.79 -5.47 8.72
CA VAL A 65 20.40 -4.46 7.73
C VAL A 65 20.45 -5.04 6.31
N PHE A 66 21.47 -5.81 5.97
CA PHE A 66 21.59 -6.42 4.64
C PHE A 66 20.47 -7.43 4.35
N ILE A 67 20.11 -8.25 5.34
CA ILE A 67 18.98 -9.18 5.27
C ILE A 67 17.67 -8.40 5.11
N ALA A 68 17.46 -7.36 5.92
CA ALA A 68 16.26 -6.52 5.84
C ALA A 68 16.09 -5.88 4.45
N ILE A 69 17.18 -5.37 3.86
CA ILE A 69 17.16 -4.82 2.49
C ILE A 69 16.80 -5.90 1.46
N LYS A 70 17.35 -7.11 1.58
CA LYS A 70 17.00 -8.23 0.69
C LYS A 70 15.52 -8.58 0.80
N ILE A 71 15.00 -8.75 2.02
CA ILE A 71 13.58 -9.03 2.26
C ILE A 71 12.71 -7.93 1.67
N PHE A 72 13.03 -6.66 1.95
CA PHE A 72 12.27 -5.52 1.43
C PHE A 72 12.24 -5.49 -0.11
N ARG A 73 13.36 -5.80 -0.77
CA ARG A 73 13.42 -5.90 -2.24
C ARG A 73 12.58 -7.04 -2.77
N ILE A 74 12.55 -8.18 -2.09
CA ILE A 74 11.71 -9.32 -2.46
C ILE A 74 10.23 -8.95 -2.32
N VAL A 75 9.83 -8.43 -1.17
CA VAL A 75 8.44 -8.01 -0.90
C VAL A 75 7.98 -6.93 -1.88
N LYS A 76 8.82 -5.95 -2.19
CA LYS A 76 8.48 -4.90 -3.17
C LYS A 76 8.34 -5.44 -4.61
N ARG A 77 9.03 -6.53 -4.93
CA ARG A 77 8.96 -7.20 -6.23
C ARG A 77 7.83 -8.22 -6.33
N MET A 78 7.21 -8.61 -5.21
CA MET A 78 6.03 -9.46 -5.28
C MET A 78 4.92 -8.68 -5.99
N PRO A 79 4.34 -9.22 -7.08
CA PRO A 79 3.18 -8.61 -7.70
C PRO A 79 2.10 -8.48 -6.63
N LYS A 80 1.61 -7.25 -6.42
CA LYS A 80 0.49 -7.04 -5.51
C LYS A 80 -0.69 -7.82 -6.05
N GLU A 81 -1.19 -8.78 -5.29
CA GLU A 81 -2.41 -9.48 -5.66
C GLU A 81 -3.53 -8.45 -5.89
N PRO A 82 -4.33 -8.62 -6.96
CA PRO A 82 -5.39 -7.69 -7.23
C PRO A 82 -6.43 -7.78 -6.12
N LYS A 83 -6.99 -6.62 -5.72
CA LYS A 83 -7.89 -6.52 -4.57
C LYS A 83 -9.14 -7.42 -4.67
N PHE A 84 -9.58 -7.74 -5.89
CA PHE A 84 -10.73 -8.62 -6.11
C PHE A 84 -10.48 -10.07 -5.64
N VAL A 85 -9.24 -10.49 -5.39
CA VAL A 85 -8.93 -11.85 -4.87
C VAL A 85 -9.56 -12.08 -3.49
N ASN A 86 -9.87 -11.00 -2.75
CA ASN A 86 -10.57 -11.08 -1.48
C ASN A 86 -12.10 -11.12 -1.62
N TYR A 87 -12.63 -10.79 -2.80
CA TYR A 87 -14.06 -10.83 -3.09
C TYR A 87 -14.47 -12.26 -3.46
N ARG A 88 -14.96 -13.01 -2.47
CA ARG A 88 -15.21 -14.47 -2.57
C ARG A 88 -16.64 -14.88 -2.23
N GLU A 89 -17.47 -13.92 -1.85
CA GLU A 89 -18.87 -14.14 -1.54
C GLU A 89 -19.70 -12.90 -1.89
N ASP A 90 -20.92 -13.13 -2.36
CA ASP A 90 -21.90 -12.07 -2.62
C ASP A 90 -23.31 -12.68 -2.69
N SER A 91 -24.32 -11.83 -2.74
CA SER A 91 -25.70 -12.20 -3.00
C SER A 91 -26.13 -11.84 -4.43
N PHE A 92 -26.78 -12.79 -5.10
CA PHE A 92 -27.36 -12.62 -6.42
C PHE A 92 -28.77 -13.20 -6.41
N ASP A 93 -29.76 -12.38 -6.78
CA ASP A 93 -31.20 -12.73 -6.77
C ASP A 93 -31.67 -13.37 -5.45
N GLY A 94 -31.25 -12.76 -4.34
CA GLY A 94 -31.64 -13.20 -3.00
C GLY A 94 -30.91 -14.46 -2.50
N PHE A 95 -30.08 -15.13 -3.30
CA PHE A 95 -29.26 -16.26 -2.86
C PHE A 95 -27.82 -15.82 -2.59
N PHE A 96 -27.20 -16.42 -1.57
CA PHE A 96 -25.77 -16.23 -1.32
C PHE A 96 -24.96 -17.18 -2.18
N TRP A 97 -23.87 -16.67 -2.75
CA TRP A 97 -22.92 -17.45 -3.52
C TRP A 97 -21.54 -17.29 -2.91
N ARG A 98 -20.77 -18.37 -2.90
CA ARG A 98 -19.38 -18.39 -2.47
C ARG A 98 -18.53 -19.07 -3.52
N TRP A 99 -17.33 -18.57 -3.73
CA TRP A 99 -16.38 -19.13 -4.66
C TRP A 99 -14.94 -18.91 -4.19
N GLU A 100 -14.02 -19.58 -4.88
CA GLU A 100 -12.59 -19.39 -4.70
C GLU A 100 -11.97 -18.84 -5.99
N TRP A 101 -10.93 -18.04 -5.82
CA TRP A 101 -10.13 -17.55 -6.94
C TRP A 101 -8.96 -18.48 -7.18
N HIS A 102 -8.87 -18.99 -8.39
CA HIS A 102 -7.72 -19.79 -8.82
C HIS A 102 -6.88 -18.99 -9.82
N LYS A 103 -5.60 -18.77 -9.49
CA LYS A 103 -4.66 -18.11 -10.39
C LYS A 103 -4.14 -19.13 -11.40
N LYS A 104 -4.35 -18.87 -12.69
CA LYS A 104 -3.78 -19.64 -13.81
C LYS A 104 -2.32 -19.24 -14.05
N GLU A 105 -1.61 -20.07 -14.81
CA GLU A 105 -0.23 -19.83 -15.23
C GLU A 105 -0.07 -18.49 -15.99
N ASP A 106 -1.08 -18.09 -16.77
CA ASP A 106 -1.12 -16.81 -17.52
C ASP A 106 -1.44 -15.57 -16.66
N GLU A 107 -1.32 -15.66 -15.33
CA GLU A 107 -1.72 -14.62 -14.36
C GLU A 107 -3.20 -14.22 -14.38
N LYS A 108 -4.02 -14.92 -15.16
CA LYS A 108 -5.47 -14.76 -15.17
C LYS A 108 -6.09 -15.47 -13.97
N TYR A 109 -7.16 -14.91 -13.42
CA TYR A 109 -7.92 -15.53 -12.35
C TYR A 109 -9.18 -16.16 -12.91
N GLU A 110 -9.56 -17.32 -12.38
CA GLU A 110 -10.84 -17.97 -12.67
C GLU A 110 -11.61 -18.24 -11.37
N VAL A 111 -12.93 -18.25 -11.49
CA VAL A 111 -13.84 -18.65 -10.41
C VAL A 111 -13.87 -20.18 -10.32
N LYS A 112 -13.47 -20.73 -9.18
CA LYS A 112 -13.59 -22.16 -8.85
C LYS A 112 -14.53 -22.36 -7.68
N ASP A 113 -15.04 -23.58 -7.58
CA ASP A 113 -15.89 -24.04 -6.46
C ASP A 113 -17.04 -23.07 -6.15
N LEU A 114 -17.70 -22.61 -7.22
CA LEU A 114 -18.86 -21.75 -7.11
C LEU A 114 -20.01 -22.55 -6.51
N ILE A 115 -20.33 -22.22 -5.26
CA ILE A 115 -21.31 -22.91 -4.43
C ILE A 115 -22.44 -21.94 -4.11
N ILE A 116 -23.67 -22.42 -4.27
CA ILE A 116 -24.87 -21.73 -3.83
C ILE A 116 -25.16 -22.05 -2.36
N CYS A 117 -25.46 -21.01 -1.60
CA CYS A 117 -25.75 -21.06 -0.18
C CYS A 117 -27.19 -20.60 0.11
N CYS A 118 -27.73 -21.13 1.20
CA CYS A 118 -29.06 -20.80 1.67
C CYS A 118 -29.15 -19.31 2.06
N PRO A 119 -30.21 -18.60 1.65
CA PRO A 119 -30.41 -17.18 1.98
C PRO A 119 -30.59 -16.90 3.49
N ILE A 120 -31.01 -17.90 4.25
CA ILE A 120 -31.39 -17.74 5.67
C ILE A 120 -30.20 -18.02 6.58
N ASP A 121 -29.52 -19.13 6.34
CA ASP A 121 -28.51 -19.65 7.25
C ASP A 121 -27.10 -19.73 6.64
N LYS A 122 -26.94 -19.28 5.38
CA LYS A 122 -25.68 -19.28 4.60
C LYS A 122 -25.02 -20.66 4.46
N THR A 123 -25.76 -21.74 4.74
CA THR A 123 -25.26 -23.12 4.57
C THR A 123 -25.28 -23.48 3.09
N SER A 124 -24.24 -24.18 2.62
CA SER A 124 -24.21 -24.74 1.26
C SER A 124 -25.45 -25.58 0.99
N LEU A 125 -26.11 -25.34 -0.15
CA LEU A 125 -27.28 -26.11 -0.55
C LEU A 125 -26.84 -27.42 -1.21
N SER A 126 -27.51 -28.51 -0.86
CA SER A 126 -27.28 -29.81 -1.47
C SER A 126 -28.22 -30.00 -2.67
N PRO A 127 -27.71 -30.40 -3.85
CA PRO A 127 -28.55 -30.70 -5.00
C PRO A 127 -29.37 -31.99 -4.74
N HIS A 128 -30.66 -31.95 -5.04
CA HIS A 128 -31.58 -33.07 -4.91
C HIS A 128 -32.56 -33.12 -6.09
N ALA A 129 -32.27 -33.99 -7.07
CA ALA A 129 -33.03 -34.18 -8.31
C ALA A 129 -33.32 -32.87 -9.07
N HIS A 130 -34.47 -32.25 -8.83
CA HIS A 130 -34.92 -30.99 -9.44
C HIS A 130 -35.05 -29.84 -8.44
N SER A 131 -34.33 -29.91 -7.33
CA SER A 131 -34.31 -28.86 -6.31
C SER A 131 -32.97 -28.81 -5.58
N PHE A 132 -32.77 -27.75 -4.81
CA PHE A 132 -31.71 -27.61 -3.84
C PHE A 132 -32.32 -27.62 -2.45
N VAL A 133 -31.76 -28.43 -1.55
CA VAL A 133 -32.24 -28.56 -0.18
C VAL A 133 -31.16 -28.05 0.77
N CYS A 134 -31.55 -27.15 1.67
CA CYS A 134 -30.67 -26.74 2.76
C CYS A 134 -30.65 -27.83 3.85
N PRO A 135 -29.48 -28.38 4.21
CA PRO A 135 -29.40 -29.43 5.23
C PRO A 135 -29.75 -28.92 6.64
N LYS A 136 -29.64 -27.61 6.89
CA LYS A 136 -29.83 -26.99 8.20
C LYS A 136 -31.27 -26.53 8.42
N CYS A 137 -31.78 -25.61 7.59
CA CYS A 137 -33.16 -25.14 7.71
C CYS A 137 -34.22 -26.01 6.99
N LYS A 138 -33.79 -27.06 6.26
CA LYS A 138 -34.65 -28.00 5.52
C LYS A 138 -35.55 -27.35 4.45
N LYS A 139 -35.31 -26.09 4.08
CA LYS A 139 -36.00 -25.43 2.97
C LYS A 139 -35.53 -25.98 1.63
N THR A 140 -36.46 -26.08 0.70
CA THR A 140 -36.26 -26.55 -0.66
C THR A 140 -36.44 -25.40 -1.64
N TYR A 141 -35.53 -25.29 -2.60
CA TYR A 141 -35.52 -24.26 -3.64
C TYR A 141 -35.51 -24.95 -5.01
N ASN A 142 -36.42 -24.56 -5.92
CA ASN A 142 -36.50 -25.15 -7.25
C ASN A 142 -35.45 -24.55 -8.19
N TYR A 143 -34.90 -25.36 -9.11
CA TYR A 143 -33.89 -24.89 -10.09
C TYR A 143 -34.35 -23.68 -10.92
N GLY A 144 -35.65 -23.59 -11.25
CA GLY A 144 -36.17 -22.50 -12.08
C GLY A 144 -36.06 -21.10 -11.47
N ASN A 145 -35.84 -21.01 -10.15
CA ASN A 145 -35.70 -19.74 -9.42
C ASN A 145 -34.23 -19.40 -9.13
N LEU A 146 -33.29 -20.10 -9.76
CA LEU A 146 -31.87 -19.98 -9.46
C LEU A 146 -31.09 -19.61 -10.70
N TYR A 147 -30.17 -18.65 -10.57
CA TYR A 147 -29.20 -18.38 -11.61
C TYR A 147 -28.40 -19.64 -11.93
N ILE A 148 -28.19 -19.86 -13.22
CA ILE A 148 -27.27 -20.87 -13.68
C ILE A 148 -25.87 -20.39 -13.31
N ARG A 149 -24.99 -21.33 -12.94
CA ARG A 149 -23.58 -21.05 -12.59
C ARG A 149 -22.91 -20.03 -13.53
N ARG A 150 -23.15 -20.16 -14.85
CA ARG A 150 -22.61 -19.25 -15.88
C ARG A 150 -23.08 -17.81 -15.72
N ASP A 151 -24.34 -17.59 -15.35
CA ASP A 151 -24.88 -16.24 -15.19
C ASP A 151 -24.23 -15.57 -13.98
N VAL A 152 -24.03 -16.33 -12.89
CA VAL A 152 -23.34 -15.84 -11.69
C VAL A 152 -21.89 -15.48 -11.98
N GLU A 153 -21.17 -16.30 -12.75
CA GLU A 153 -19.80 -16.00 -13.19
C GLU A 153 -19.74 -14.67 -13.96
N VAL A 154 -20.67 -14.43 -14.88
CA VAL A 154 -20.76 -13.17 -15.64
C VAL A 154 -21.07 -11.98 -14.72
N LEU A 155 -21.95 -12.15 -13.74
CA LEU A 155 -22.28 -11.09 -12.76
C LEU A 155 -21.09 -10.76 -11.85
N ILE A 156 -20.31 -11.78 -11.44
CA ILE A 156 -19.07 -11.60 -10.70
C ILE A 156 -18.07 -10.78 -11.53
N GLU A 157 -17.87 -11.14 -12.80
CA GLU A 157 -16.99 -10.42 -13.71
C GLU A 157 -17.43 -8.97 -13.94
N ASP A 158 -18.74 -8.73 -14.09
CA ASP A 158 -19.28 -7.38 -14.22
C ASP A 158 -19.02 -6.52 -12.98
N LYS A 159 -19.26 -7.07 -11.77
CA LYS A 159 -18.94 -6.37 -10.51
C LYS A 159 -17.45 -6.03 -10.37
N ILE A 160 -16.57 -6.94 -10.82
CA ILE A 160 -15.12 -6.70 -10.82
C ILE A 160 -14.74 -5.58 -11.80
N ARG A 161 -15.27 -5.64 -13.03
CA ARG A 161 -15.05 -4.64 -14.07
C ARG A 161 -15.52 -3.25 -13.65
N ASN A 162 -16.66 -3.18 -12.98
CA ASN A 162 -17.27 -1.93 -12.52
C ASN A 162 -16.74 -1.46 -11.15
N GLY A 163 -15.91 -2.27 -10.48
CA GLY A 163 -15.33 -1.93 -9.18
C GLY A 163 -16.31 -1.94 -8.00
N THR A 164 -17.49 -2.55 -8.16
CA THR A 164 -18.58 -2.53 -7.16
C THR A 164 -18.52 -3.68 -6.16
N TYR A 165 -17.53 -4.56 -6.27
CA TYR A 165 -17.32 -5.75 -5.43
C TYR A 165 -16.91 -5.48 -3.96
N LEU A 166 -16.74 -4.21 -3.56
CA LEU A 166 -16.32 -3.80 -2.22
C LEU A 166 -17.50 -3.36 -1.31
N GLY A 167 -18.74 -3.47 -1.78
CA GLY A 167 -19.90 -2.80 -1.17
C GLY A 167 -21.13 -3.66 -0.87
N GLY A 168 -20.95 -4.95 -0.55
CA GLY A 168 -22.03 -5.87 -0.15
C GLY A 168 -21.92 -6.30 1.30
#